data_AF-A0A659UKY5-F1
#
_entry.id   AF-A0A659UKY5-F1
#
_cell.length_a   1.000
_cell.length_b   1.000
_cell.length_c   1.000
_cell.angle_alpha   90.00
_cell.angle_beta   90.00
_cell.angle_gamma   90.00
#
_symmetry.space_group_name_H-M   'P 1'
#
loop_
_entity.id
_entity.type
_entity.pdbx_description
1 polymer ?
#
loop_
_entity_poly.entity_id
_entity_poly.type
_entity_poly.pdbx_seq_one_letter_code
_entity_poly.pdbx_strand_id
1 'polypeptide(L)'
;MALANAGSEAEPVDQSSHPEIEQHSTKVLMLGALGVVYGDIGTSPIYAFREALVASSHGTVADRGDILGVLSLIIWSLTITVTIKYIMFVLRADNRGEGGVLSLMALARGSFPKRSAVILGIGIL
;
A
#
# COMPACT_ATOMS: atom_id res chain seq x y z
N MET A 1 50.75 -52.63 26.36
CA MET A 1 49.68 -51.74 26.85
C MET A 1 49.79 -50.44 26.06
N ALA A 2 49.12 -50.40 24.90
CA ALA A 2 49.12 -49.27 23.97
C ALA A 2 47.66 -49.02 23.60
N LEU A 3 47.16 -47.84 23.97
CA LEU A 3 45.78 -47.41 23.75
C LEU A 3 45.64 -46.99 22.28
N ALA A 4 44.94 -47.80 21.48
CA ALA A 4 44.52 -47.41 20.15
C ALA A 4 43.24 -46.57 20.27
N ASN A 5 43.40 -45.30 19.91
CA ASN A 5 42.40 -44.27 19.74
C ASN A 5 41.22 -44.77 18.88
N ALA A 6 40.06 -44.99 19.49
CA ALA A 6 38.80 -45.19 18.79
C ALA A 6 38.37 -43.84 18.19
N GLY A 7 38.85 -43.58 16.98
CA GLY A 7 38.40 -42.47 16.17
C GLY A 7 36.90 -42.59 15.93
N SER A 8 36.17 -41.65 16.50
CA SER A 8 34.78 -41.32 16.22
C SER A 8 34.50 -41.35 14.71
N GLU A 9 33.84 -42.41 14.23
CA GLU A 9 33.10 -42.38 12.97
C GLU A 9 31.93 -41.41 13.12
N ALA A 10 32.20 -40.13 12.85
CA ALA A 10 31.16 -39.15 12.63
C ALA A 10 30.44 -39.52 11.34
N GLU A 11 29.21 -40.02 11.47
CA GLU A 11 28.30 -40.11 10.34
C GLU A 11 28.24 -38.76 9.63
N PRO A 12 28.27 -38.74 8.28
CA PRO A 12 27.98 -37.52 7.56
C PRO A 12 26.51 -37.17 7.82
N VAL A 13 26.29 -36.20 8.69
CA VAL A 13 24.99 -35.56 8.89
C VAL A 13 24.52 -35.08 7.52
N ASP A 14 23.46 -35.73 7.03
CA ASP A 14 22.70 -35.35 5.85
C ASP A 14 22.37 -33.85 5.96
N GLN A 15 23.10 -33.05 5.20
CA GLN A 15 22.89 -31.61 5.11
C GLN A 15 21.54 -31.43 4.44
N SER A 16 20.51 -31.27 5.27
CA SER A 16 19.18 -30.83 4.87
C SER A 16 19.34 -29.70 3.85
N SER A 17 19.02 -30.04 2.61
CA SER A 17 19.03 -29.18 1.45
C SER A 17 18.24 -27.92 1.80
N HIS A 18 18.97 -26.81 1.96
CA HIS A 18 18.37 -25.48 1.89
C HIS A 18 17.65 -25.41 0.54
N PRO A 19 16.32 -25.24 0.49
CA PRO A 19 15.66 -25.06 -0.78
C PRO A 19 16.20 -23.75 -1.33
N GLU A 20 16.92 -23.82 -2.44
CA GLU A 20 17.20 -22.67 -3.29
C GLU A 20 15.86 -22.03 -3.58
N ILE A 21 15.59 -20.89 -2.93
CA ILE A 21 14.46 -20.04 -3.28
C ILE A 21 14.82 -19.45 -4.64
N GLU A 22 14.48 -20.20 -5.69
CA GLU A 22 14.53 -19.78 -7.07
C GLU A 22 13.90 -18.39 -7.17
N GLN A 23 14.63 -17.48 -7.81
CA GLN A 23 14.23 -16.09 -8.09
C GLN A 23 12.87 -15.96 -8.81
N HIS A 24 12.28 -17.07 -9.26
CA HIS A 24 10.92 -17.14 -9.80
C HIS A 24 9.81 -16.92 -8.72
N SER A 25 10.14 -17.09 -7.44
CA SER A 25 9.20 -16.98 -6.31
C SER A 25 8.96 -15.53 -5.84
N THR A 26 9.93 -14.63 -5.98
CA THR A 26 9.81 -13.27 -5.41
C THR A 26 8.68 -12.46 -6.03
N LYS A 27 8.43 -12.59 -7.34
CA LYS A 27 7.33 -11.87 -8.01
C LYS A 27 5.95 -12.36 -7.55
N VAL A 28 5.80 -13.66 -7.35
CA VAL A 28 4.55 -14.26 -6.85
C VAL A 28 4.32 -13.87 -5.40
N LEU A 29 5.38 -13.88 -4.58
CA LEU A 29 5.34 -13.42 -3.19
C LEU A 29 5.02 -11.92 -3.10
N MET A 30 5.56 -11.08 -3.99
CA MET A 30 5.22 -9.66 -4.07
C MET A 30 3.75 -9.44 -4.43
N LEU A 31 3.20 -10.20 -5.39
CA LEU A 31 1.78 -10.12 -5.73
C LEU A 31 0.89 -10.55 -4.56
N GLY A 32 1.27 -11.61 -3.85
CA GLY A 32 0.60 -12.06 -2.63
C GLY A 32 0.64 -11.00 -1.53
N ALA A 33 1.81 -10.39 -1.28
CA ALA A 33 1.97 -9.33 -0.30
C ALA A 33 1.14 -8.07 -0.64
N LEU A 34 1.12 -7.67 -1.91
CA LEU A 34 0.26 -6.57 -2.39
C LEU A 34 -1.22 -6.92 -2.18
N GLY A 35 -1.64 -8.15 -2.45
CA GLY A 35 -3.00 -8.61 -2.22
C GLY A 35 -3.42 -8.54 -0.75
N VAL A 36 -2.55 -8.92 0.18
CA VAL A 36 -2.80 -8.83 1.63
C VAL A 36 -2.93 -7.38 2.06
N VAL A 37 -2.01 -6.50 1.65
CA VAL A 37 -2.05 -5.07 2.00
C VAL A 37 -3.29 -4.40 1.44
N TYR A 38 -3.62 -4.63 0.16
CA TYR A 38 -4.82 -4.05 -0.44
C TYR A 38 -6.11 -4.60 0.21
N GLY A 39 -6.09 -5.87 0.63
CA GLY A 39 -7.15 -6.48 1.43
C GLY A 39 -7.32 -5.77 2.77
N ASP A 40 -6.25 -5.56 3.53
CA ASP A 40 -6.27 -4.89 4.83
C ASP A 40 -6.80 -3.45 4.72
N ILE A 41 -6.34 -2.70 3.72
CA ILE A 41 -6.83 -1.35 3.42
C ILE A 41 -8.34 -1.34 3.12
N GLY A 42 -8.86 -2.38 2.47
CA GLY A 42 -10.27 -2.52 2.12
C GLY A 42 -11.18 -3.07 3.24
N THR A 43 -10.62 -3.68 4.29
CA THR A 43 -11.44 -4.14 5.42
C THR A 43 -11.99 -2.97 6.24
N SER A 44 -11.21 -1.89 6.40
CA SER A 44 -11.64 -0.76 7.23
C SER A 44 -12.89 -0.02 6.68
N PRO A 45 -13.04 0.25 5.37
CA PRO A 45 -14.25 0.89 4.85
C PRO A 45 -15.48 -0.01 4.91
N ILE A 46 -15.34 -1.33 4.72
CA ILE A 46 -16.50 -2.23 4.75
C ILE A 46 -17.05 -2.40 6.18
N TYR A 47 -16.16 -2.43 7.19
CA TYR A 47 -16.60 -2.39 8.59
C TYR A 47 -17.19 -1.03 8.97
N ALA A 48 -16.59 0.07 8.54
CA ALA A 48 -17.13 1.41 8.78
C ALA A 48 -18.51 1.59 8.15
N PHE A 49 -18.73 1.08 6.92
CA PHE A 49 -20.03 1.09 6.27
C PHE A 49 -21.07 0.26 7.04
N ARG A 50 -20.69 -0.96 7.47
CA ARG A 50 -21.56 -1.81 8.27
C ARG A 50 -21.98 -1.13 9.57
N GLU A 51 -21.04 -0.53 10.27
CA GLU A 51 -21.31 0.16 11.54
C GLU A 51 -22.17 1.42 11.33
N ALA A 52 -21.89 2.19 10.29
CA ALA A 52 -22.68 3.37 9.93
C ALA A 52 -24.13 3.01 9.56
N LEU A 53 -24.35 1.87 8.89
CA LEU A 53 -25.70 1.36 8.61
C LEU A 53 -26.43 0.96 9.89
N VAL A 54 -25.77 0.24 10.81
CA VAL A 54 -26.35 -0.14 12.10
C VAL A 54 -26.71 1.09 12.93
N ALA A 55 -25.84 2.10 12.93
CA ALA A 55 -26.09 3.38 13.59
C ALA A 55 -27.27 4.14 12.96
N SER A 56 -27.38 4.13 11.63
CA SER A 56 -28.45 4.85 10.91
C SER A 56 -29.80 4.17 11.08
N SER A 57 -29.85 2.83 11.03
CA SER A 57 -31.08 2.06 11.20
C SER A 57 -31.54 1.92 12.66
N HIS A 58 -30.83 2.53 13.62
CA HIS A 58 -31.11 2.42 15.06
C HIS A 58 -31.21 0.96 15.55
N GLY A 59 -30.43 0.05 14.96
CA GLY A 59 -30.46 -1.39 15.28
C GLY A 59 -31.64 -2.17 14.67
N THR A 60 -32.43 -1.56 13.80
CA THR A 60 -33.48 -2.24 13.02
C THR A 60 -33.01 -2.59 11.60
N VAL A 61 -33.85 -3.26 10.81
CA VAL A 61 -33.53 -3.56 9.41
C VAL A 61 -33.38 -2.25 8.65
N ALA A 62 -32.21 -2.03 8.04
CA ALA A 62 -31.92 -0.81 7.29
C ALA A 62 -32.91 -0.65 6.12
N ASP A 63 -33.60 0.49 6.08
CA ASP A 63 -34.45 0.84 4.94
C ASP A 63 -33.59 1.38 3.79
N ARG A 64 -34.17 1.44 2.58
CA ARG A 64 -33.52 2.00 1.39
C ARG A 64 -33.02 3.43 1.63
N GLY A 65 -33.73 4.22 2.45
CA GLY A 65 -33.31 5.57 2.85
C GLY A 65 -31.98 5.59 3.60
N ASP A 66 -31.82 4.70 4.58
CA ASP A 66 -30.61 4.60 5.41
C ASP A 66 -29.40 4.20 4.55
N ILE A 67 -29.59 3.24 3.65
CA ILE A 67 -28.54 2.74 2.77
C ILE A 67 -28.04 3.85 1.85
N LEU A 68 -28.95 4.57 1.20
CA LEU A 68 -28.61 5.68 0.31
C LEU A 68 -27.98 6.85 1.08
N GLY A 69 -28.46 7.12 2.30
CA GLY A 69 -27.91 8.16 3.17
C GLY A 69 -26.46 7.87 3.56
N VAL A 70 -26.18 6.68 4.10
CA VAL A 70 -24.82 6.26 4.48
C VAL A 70 -23.89 6.21 3.27
N LEU A 71 -24.35 5.67 2.14
CA LEU A 71 -23.54 5.60 0.92
C LEU A 71 -23.16 7.00 0.42
N SER A 72 -24.11 7.94 0.43
CA SER A 72 -23.85 9.34 0.07
C SER A 72 -22.83 9.99 1.00
N LEU A 73 -22.96 9.78 2.32
CA LEU A 73 -22.01 10.31 3.30
C LEU A 73 -20.59 9.76 3.11
N ILE A 74 -20.45 8.47 2.80
CA ILE A 74 -19.13 7.89 2.51
C ILE A 74 -18.51 8.52 1.27
N ILE A 75 -19.28 8.65 0.18
CA ILE A 75 -18.78 9.27 -1.06
C ILE A 75 -18.34 10.71 -0.78
N TRP A 76 -19.20 11.52 -0.16
CA TRP A 76 -18.88 12.92 0.14
C TRP A 76 -17.70 13.06 1.10
N SER A 77 -17.62 12.23 2.14
CA SER A 77 -16.52 12.22 3.10
C SER A 77 -15.18 11.87 2.43
N LEU A 78 -15.16 10.84 1.57
CA LEU A 78 -13.98 10.44 0.81
C LEU A 78 -13.56 11.53 -0.18
N THR A 79 -14.50 12.09 -0.93
CA THR A 79 -14.22 13.21 -1.85
C THR A 79 -13.58 14.37 -1.12
N ILE A 80 -14.19 14.84 -0.02
CA ILE A 80 -13.67 15.97 0.75
C ILE A 80 -12.29 15.62 1.34
N THR A 81 -12.11 14.45 1.94
CA THR A 81 -10.84 14.04 2.57
C THR A 81 -9.70 13.97 1.55
N VAL A 82 -9.94 13.34 0.39
CA VAL A 82 -8.95 13.24 -0.69
C VAL A 82 -8.66 14.62 -1.28
N THR A 83 -9.69 15.43 -1.52
CA THR A 83 -9.53 16.80 -2.03
C THR A 83 -8.71 17.65 -1.06
N ILE A 84 -8.99 17.63 0.24
CA ILE A 84 -8.21 18.39 1.23
C ILE A 84 -6.77 17.91 1.25
N LYS A 85 -6.53 16.60 1.32
CA LYS A 85 -5.17 16.03 1.31
C LYS A 85 -4.41 16.45 0.04
N TYR A 86 -5.08 16.41 -1.11
CA TYR A 86 -4.51 16.79 -2.40
C TYR A 86 -4.23 18.29 -2.47
N ILE A 87 -5.18 19.13 -2.08
CA ILE A 87 -5.02 20.59 -2.02
C ILE A 87 -3.88 20.95 -1.07
N MET A 88 -3.80 20.35 0.11
CA MET A 88 -2.71 20.59 1.05
C MET A 88 -1.35 20.18 0.46
N PHE A 89 -1.29 19.08 -0.29
CA PHE A 89 -0.06 18.68 -0.98
C PHE A 89 0.32 19.66 -2.11
N VAL A 90 -0.66 20.07 -2.93
CA VAL A 90 -0.43 20.97 -4.07
C VAL A 90 -0.13 22.41 -3.63
N LEU A 91 -0.81 22.89 -2.60
CA LEU A 91 -0.60 24.25 -2.06
C LEU A 91 0.65 24.33 -1.19
N ARG A 92 1.10 23.24 -0.58
CA ARG A 92 2.40 23.13 0.13
C ARG A 92 3.57 22.75 -0.80
N ALA A 93 3.32 22.64 -2.09
CA ALA A 93 4.39 22.60 -3.10
C ALA A 93 4.65 24.04 -3.58
N ASP A 94 5.07 24.88 -2.65
CA ASP A 94 5.42 26.27 -2.83
C ASP A 94 6.90 26.38 -3.26
N ASN A 95 7.14 26.91 -4.45
CA ASN A 95 8.49 27.22 -4.94
C ASN A 95 8.72 28.72 -4.81
N ARG A 96 9.35 29.16 -3.72
CA ARG A 96 9.85 30.54 -3.52
C ARG A 96 8.82 31.66 -3.79
N GLY A 97 7.59 31.49 -3.32
CA GLY A 97 6.61 32.59 -3.25
C GLY A 97 5.47 32.56 -4.28
N GLU A 98 5.42 31.58 -5.18
CA GLU A 98 4.20 31.28 -5.94
C GLU A 98 3.66 29.93 -5.47
N GLY A 99 2.50 29.92 -4.81
CA GLY A 99 1.84 28.68 -4.38
C GLY A 99 0.94 28.14 -5.48
N GLY A 100 1.08 26.86 -5.84
CA GLY A 100 0.13 26.16 -6.71
C GLY A 100 0.75 25.35 -7.85
N VAL A 101 -0.11 24.90 -8.77
CA VAL A 101 0.24 24.01 -9.89
C VAL A 101 1.35 24.52 -10.81
N LEU A 102 1.54 25.84 -10.92
CA LEU A 102 2.61 26.47 -11.71
C LEU A 102 3.99 26.28 -11.07
N SER A 103 4.07 26.30 -9.74
CA SER A 103 5.31 26.04 -8.99
C SER A 103 5.73 24.57 -9.01
N LEU A 104 4.77 23.64 -9.00
CA LEU A 104 5.02 22.23 -9.27
C LEU A 104 5.62 22.02 -10.67
N MET A 105 5.08 22.71 -11.69
CA MET A 105 5.60 22.63 -13.06
C MET A 105 7.01 23.23 -13.18
N ALA A 106 7.30 24.32 -12.46
CA ALA A 106 8.61 24.95 -12.42
C ALA A 106 9.66 24.11 -11.66
N LEU A 107 9.30 23.51 -10.53
CA LEU A 107 10.19 22.66 -9.73
C LEU A 107 10.48 21.31 -10.41
N ALA A 108 9.48 20.72 -11.07
CA ALA A 108 9.67 19.52 -11.89
C ALA A 108 10.65 19.74 -13.06
N ARG A 109 10.65 20.95 -13.65
CA ARG A 109 11.60 21.33 -14.71
C ARG A 109 12.98 21.71 -14.16
N GLY A 110 13.05 22.34 -12.99
CA GLY A 110 14.29 22.84 -12.40
C GLY A 110 15.15 21.77 -11.71
N SER A 111 14.53 20.74 -11.11
CA SER A 111 15.26 19.81 -10.22
C SER A 111 15.85 18.57 -10.89
N PHE A 112 15.49 18.21 -12.13
CA PHE A 112 15.91 16.91 -12.70
C PHE A 112 16.26 16.93 -14.21
N PRO A 113 17.40 17.54 -14.61
CA PRO A 113 17.83 17.60 -16.01
C PRO A 113 18.26 16.24 -16.63
N LYS A 114 18.41 15.14 -15.87
CA LYS A 114 18.93 13.86 -16.40
C LYS A 114 18.11 12.59 -16.11
N ARG A 115 16.97 12.66 -15.40
CA ARG A 115 16.09 11.48 -15.13
C ARG A 115 14.63 11.69 -15.53
N SER A 116 14.33 12.80 -16.23
CA SER A 116 12.99 13.18 -16.68
C SER A 116 12.32 12.12 -17.56
N ALA A 117 13.06 11.38 -18.39
CA ALA A 117 12.45 10.38 -19.28
C ALA A 117 11.74 9.22 -18.55
N VAL A 118 12.29 8.75 -17.42
CA VAL A 118 11.69 7.63 -16.66
C VAL A 118 10.46 8.08 -15.87
N ILE A 119 10.49 9.29 -15.34
CA ILE A 119 9.37 9.87 -14.58
C ILE A 119 8.24 10.27 -15.53
N LEU A 120 8.56 10.75 -16.74
CA LEU A 120 7.58 11.07 -17.78
C LEU A 120 6.88 9.79 -18.29
N GLY A 121 7.60 8.67 -18.43
CA GLY A 121 7.00 7.40 -18.81
C GLY A 121 6.02 6.83 -17.78
N ILE A 122 6.25 7.07 -16.49
CA ILE A 122 5.34 6.65 -15.41
C ILE A 122 4.16 7.61 -15.26
N GLY A 123 4.34 8.91 -15.54
CA GLY A 123 3.28 9.90 -15.44
C GLY A 123 2.28 9.92 -16.62
N ILE A 124 2.59 9.22 -17.71
CA ILE A 124 1.77 9.14 -18.92
C ILE A 124 1.06 7.78 -19.09
N LEU A 125 1.38 6.80 -18.23
CA LEU A 125 0.72 5.49 -18.19
C LEU A 125 -0.42 5.48 -17.16
#